data_AF-A0A9X0D9Y2-F1
#
_entry.id   AF-A0A9X0D9Y2-F1
#
_cell.length_a   1.000
_cell.length_b   1.000
_cell.length_c   1.000
_cell.angle_alpha   90.00
_cell.angle_beta   90.00
_cell.angle_gamma   90.00
#
_symmetry.space_group_name_H-M   'P 1'
#
loop_
_entity.id
_entity.type
_entity.pdbx_description
1 polymer ?
#
loop_
_entity_poly.entity_id
_entity_poly.type
_entity_poly.pdbx_seq_one_letter_code
_entity_poly.pdbx_strand_id
1 'polypeptide(L)'
;MVIDVENLFMCVHKEEDADTKQVYFYLFKLLRKGILQMSNVTVEGPFGTPPFEKPSIGKAVLNFVLYKFGHLPQREWQIMHDLANLFLHCLNHWRLETPTVKNQHSQGEDLSAYKVNYTRWLCYCLVPVFCDSLQKNNLTDVFGRTLLRSVFSVMRRQLLERFRAEKDNMPPDKGAIVLTYLPRFLSMLEEEVYGENSPVWDDDFTVPQSLSLDSSRLTSPLTPLTDRGDSFVATARYLQTVIICSIDLKKGGLQRHDCTVELSSFC
;
A
#
# COMPACT_ATOMS: atom_id res chain seq x y z
N MET A 1 22.49 -6.16 9.01
CA MET A 1 22.05 -6.91 10.21
C MET A 1 22.40 -6.27 11.56
N VAL A 2 23.66 -5.93 11.88
CA VAL A 2 23.97 -5.28 13.20
C VAL A 2 23.24 -3.93 13.35
N ILE A 3 23.30 -3.08 12.33
CA ILE A 3 22.58 -1.79 12.29
C ILE A 3 21.07 -2.01 12.43
N ASP A 4 20.51 -3.02 11.77
CA ASP A 4 19.08 -3.35 11.85
C ASP A 4 18.65 -3.77 13.26
N VAL A 5 19.53 -4.43 14.01
CA VAL A 5 19.30 -4.76 15.44
C VAL A 5 19.25 -3.49 16.28
N GLU A 6 20.12 -2.51 16.02
CA GLU A 6 20.10 -1.21 16.70
C GLU A 6 18.84 -0.41 16.35
N ASN A 7 18.45 -0.38 15.08
CA ASN A 7 17.21 0.25 14.62
C ASN A 7 15.98 -0.36 15.32
N LEU A 8 15.86 -1.70 15.32
CA LEU A 8 14.75 -2.38 16.00
C LEU A 8 14.79 -2.20 17.51
N PHE A 9 15.97 -2.15 18.13
CA PHE A 9 16.10 -1.87 19.55
C PHE A 9 15.51 -0.49 19.89
N MET A 10 15.81 0.52 19.08
CA MET A 10 15.22 1.86 19.23
C MET A 10 13.70 1.84 19.01
N CYS A 11 13.20 1.11 18.00
CA CYS A 11 11.76 0.94 17.77
C CYS A 11 11.06 0.31 18.99
N VAL A 12 11.62 -0.75 19.59
CA VAL A 12 11.04 -1.41 20.78
C VAL A 12 10.92 -0.45 21.97
N HIS A 13 11.91 0.42 22.17
CA HIS A 13 11.91 1.38 23.29
C HIS A 13 10.92 2.52 23.09
N LYS A 14 10.80 3.02 21.85
CA LYS A 14 9.91 4.13 21.51
C LYS A 14 8.45 3.70 21.29
N GLU A 15 8.20 2.43 20.96
CA GLU A 15 6.85 1.97 20.64
C GLU A 15 5.96 1.83 21.88
N GLU A 16 4.79 2.46 21.80
CA GLU A 16 3.77 2.50 22.85
C GLU A 16 2.70 1.40 22.63
N ASP A 17 2.37 1.10 21.38
CA ASP A 17 1.36 0.09 21.05
C ASP A 17 1.88 -1.32 21.34
N ALA A 18 1.19 -2.04 22.24
CA ALA A 18 1.65 -3.33 22.74
C ALA A 18 1.78 -4.39 21.63
N ASP A 19 0.82 -4.46 20.71
CA ASP A 19 0.84 -5.40 19.59
C ASP A 19 2.03 -5.11 18.66
N THR A 20 2.28 -3.84 18.32
CA THR A 20 3.40 -3.41 17.48
C THR A 20 4.74 -3.68 18.15
N LYS A 21 4.86 -3.34 19.44
CA LYS A 21 6.08 -3.55 20.24
C LYS A 21 6.47 -5.02 20.30
N GLN A 22 5.49 -5.92 20.44
CA GLN A 22 5.74 -7.36 20.46
C GLN A 22 6.35 -7.86 19.15
N VAL A 23 5.88 -7.33 18.01
CA VAL A 23 6.43 -7.68 16.68
C VAL A 23 7.86 -7.17 16.53
N TYR A 24 8.14 -5.92 16.89
CA TYR A 24 9.51 -5.39 16.86
C TYR A 24 10.45 -6.18 17.76
N PHE A 25 10.01 -6.54 18.97
CA PHE A 25 10.82 -7.34 19.89
C PHE A 25 11.08 -8.75 19.35
N TYR A 26 10.11 -9.35 18.67
CA TYR A 26 10.28 -10.62 17.98
C TYR A 26 11.37 -10.52 16.89
N LEU A 27 11.26 -9.53 15.99
CA LEU A 27 12.22 -9.32 14.91
C LEU A 27 13.62 -8.98 15.43
N PHE A 28 13.71 -8.18 16.51
CA PHE A 28 14.96 -7.89 17.20
C PHE A 28 15.66 -9.18 17.67
N LYS A 29 14.93 -10.07 18.35
CA LYS A 29 15.47 -11.36 18.81
C LYS A 29 15.88 -12.24 17.62
N LEU A 30 15.09 -12.23 16.55
CA LEU A 30 15.34 -13.01 15.35
C LEU A 30 16.65 -12.58 14.67
N LEU A 31 16.85 -11.27 14.43
CA LEU A 31 18.08 -10.74 13.84
C LEU A 31 19.29 -10.98 14.76
N ARG A 32 19.15 -10.76 16.07
CA ARG A 32 20.21 -11.05 17.04
C ARG A 32 20.64 -12.52 17.00
N LYS A 33 19.69 -13.45 16.90
CA LYS A 33 19.97 -14.89 16.73
C LYS A 33 20.67 -15.16 15.40
N GLY A 34 20.23 -14.52 14.31
CA GLY A 34 20.87 -14.60 12.99
C GLY A 34 22.34 -14.23 13.02
N ILE A 35 22.70 -13.13 13.71
CA ILE A 35 24.09 -12.71 13.92
C ILE A 35 24.89 -13.78 14.68
N LEU A 36 24.36 -14.26 15.82
CA LEU A 36 25.04 -15.27 16.65
C LEU A 36 25.29 -16.58 15.91
N GLN A 37 24.40 -16.93 14.97
CA GLN A 37 24.45 -18.17 14.21
C GLN A 37 25.12 -18.01 12.83
N MET A 38 25.54 -16.79 12.47
CA MET A 38 26.07 -16.46 11.13
C MET A 38 25.17 -16.98 9.99
N SER A 39 23.86 -16.77 10.13
CA SER A 39 22.86 -17.31 9.21
C SER A 39 21.94 -16.23 8.65
N ASN A 40 21.38 -16.50 7.47
CA ASN A 40 20.33 -15.66 6.91
C ASN A 40 19.06 -15.79 7.75
N VAL A 41 18.35 -14.68 7.90
CA VAL A 41 17.16 -14.59 8.72
C VAL A 41 15.91 -14.73 7.86
N THR A 42 15.11 -15.74 8.18
CA THR A 42 13.75 -15.92 7.65
C THR A 42 12.74 -15.69 8.76
N VAL A 43 11.70 -14.92 8.46
CA VAL A 43 10.56 -14.79 9.36
C VAL A 43 9.78 -16.11 9.28
N GLU A 44 10.01 -17.00 10.23
CA GLU A 44 9.28 -18.26 10.40
C GLU A 44 8.28 -18.11 11.54
N GLY A 45 7.01 -18.48 11.33
CA GLY A 45 6.01 -18.36 12.38
C GLY A 45 4.62 -18.85 12.00
N PRO A 46 3.70 -18.94 12.97
CA PRO A 46 2.33 -19.44 12.75
C PRO A 46 1.50 -18.58 11.80
N PHE A 47 2.01 -17.40 11.43
CA PHE A 47 1.31 -16.45 10.57
C PHE A 47 1.50 -16.75 9.07
N GLY A 48 2.27 -17.78 8.70
CA GLY A 48 2.51 -18.17 7.32
C GLY A 48 3.49 -17.25 6.57
N THR A 49 3.78 -17.58 5.32
CA THR A 49 4.67 -16.83 4.43
C THR A 49 3.89 -16.22 3.26
N PRO A 50 4.36 -15.11 2.66
CA PRO A 50 3.70 -14.51 1.50
C PRO A 50 3.76 -15.43 0.27
N PRO A 51 2.77 -15.36 -0.66
CA PRO A 51 1.56 -14.54 -0.59
C PRO A 51 0.50 -15.11 0.37
N PHE A 52 -0.22 -14.22 1.07
CA PHE A 52 -1.19 -14.60 2.09
C PHE A 52 -2.61 -14.84 1.56
N GLU A 53 -2.94 -14.25 0.41
CA GLU A 53 -4.25 -14.34 -0.21
C GLU A 53 -4.11 -14.21 -1.73
N LYS A 54 -4.98 -14.91 -2.47
CA LYS A 54 -5.09 -14.80 -3.93
C LYS A 54 -6.56 -14.60 -4.31
N PRO A 55 -6.84 -13.77 -5.33
CA PRO A 55 -5.89 -12.89 -6.03
C PRO A 55 -5.37 -11.78 -5.12
N SER A 56 -4.17 -11.28 -5.41
CA SER A 56 -3.60 -10.14 -4.67
C SER A 56 -4.41 -8.86 -4.93
N ILE A 57 -4.27 -7.86 -4.06
CA ILE A 57 -4.91 -6.55 -4.25
C ILE A 57 -4.49 -5.93 -5.59
N GLY A 58 -3.20 -6.01 -5.93
CA GLY A 58 -2.69 -5.53 -7.21
C GLY A 58 -3.41 -6.18 -8.39
N LYS A 59 -3.53 -7.52 -8.37
CA LYS A 59 -4.23 -8.27 -9.42
C LYS A 59 -5.72 -7.92 -9.49
N ALA A 60 -6.40 -7.88 -8.35
CA ALA A 60 -7.83 -7.57 -8.27
C ALA A 60 -8.15 -6.14 -8.74
N VAL A 61 -7.31 -5.16 -8.40
CA VAL A 61 -7.47 -3.78 -8.88
C VAL A 61 -7.27 -3.68 -10.39
N LEU A 62 -6.35 -4.44 -10.98
CA LEU A 62 -6.22 -4.51 -12.44
C LEU A 62 -7.44 -5.20 -13.08
N ASN A 63 -7.92 -6.30 -12.49
CA ASN A 63 -9.15 -6.97 -12.93
C ASN A 63 -10.34 -5.99 -12.88
N PHE A 64 -10.44 -5.16 -11.84
CA PHE A 64 -11.45 -4.11 -11.72
C PHE A 64 -11.40 -3.09 -12.86
N VAL A 65 -10.20 -2.62 -13.24
CA VAL A 65 -10.07 -1.68 -14.36
C VAL A 65 -10.54 -2.31 -15.66
N LEU A 66 -10.17 -3.56 -15.91
CA LEU A 66 -10.63 -4.31 -17.09
C LEU A 66 -12.15 -4.52 -17.07
N TYR A 67 -12.70 -4.92 -15.92
CA TYR A 67 -14.11 -5.24 -15.74
C TYR A 67 -15.01 -4.02 -15.91
N LYS A 68 -14.70 -2.91 -15.22
CA LYS A 68 -15.57 -1.71 -15.21
C LYS A 68 -15.30 -0.76 -16.36
N PHE A 69 -14.05 -0.67 -16.83
CA PHE A 69 -13.65 0.38 -17.76
C PHE A 69 -13.17 -0.16 -19.10
N GLY A 70 -13.15 -1.48 -19.32
CA GLY A 70 -12.67 -2.08 -20.57
C GLY A 70 -13.36 -1.57 -21.85
N HIS A 71 -14.61 -1.11 -21.73
CA HIS A 71 -15.39 -0.52 -22.82
C HIS A 71 -15.01 0.91 -23.19
N LEU A 72 -14.24 1.61 -22.33
CA LEU A 72 -13.90 3.00 -22.55
C LEU A 72 -12.91 3.17 -23.72
N PRO A 73 -12.93 4.33 -24.39
CA PRO A 73 -11.89 4.70 -25.35
C PRO A 73 -10.50 4.67 -24.72
N GLN A 74 -9.46 4.38 -25.51
CA GLN A 74 -8.09 4.18 -25.02
C GLN A 74 -7.59 5.28 -24.07
N ARG A 75 -7.91 6.54 -24.40
CA ARG A 75 -7.50 7.70 -23.59
C ARG A 75 -8.13 7.71 -22.20
N GLU A 76 -9.42 7.42 -22.11
CA GLU A 76 -10.15 7.41 -20.83
C GLU A 76 -9.80 6.16 -20.01
N TRP A 77 -9.65 5.01 -20.68
CA TRP A 77 -9.16 3.79 -20.06
C TRP A 77 -7.78 4.00 -19.42
N GLN A 78 -6.87 4.69 -20.12
CA GLN A 78 -5.54 5.00 -19.58
C GLN A 78 -5.63 5.83 -18.30
N ILE A 79 -6.55 6.81 -18.21
CA ILE A 79 -6.77 7.58 -16.99
C ILE A 79 -7.19 6.66 -15.83
N MET A 80 -8.10 5.72 -16.07
CA MET A 80 -8.55 4.76 -15.03
C MET A 80 -7.42 3.82 -14.60
N HIS A 81 -6.62 3.36 -15.55
CA HIS A 81 -5.44 2.54 -15.28
C HIS A 81 -4.38 3.31 -14.48
N ASP A 82 -4.16 4.59 -14.78
CA ASP A 82 -3.22 5.42 -14.04
C ASP A 82 -3.72 5.72 -12.62
N LEU A 83 -5.03 5.93 -12.43
CA LEU A 83 -5.64 6.05 -11.10
C LEU A 83 -5.54 4.75 -10.29
N ALA A 84 -5.64 3.59 -10.94
CA ALA A 84 -5.41 2.30 -10.30
C ALA A 84 -3.96 2.17 -9.81
N ASN A 85 -2.98 2.52 -10.64
CA ASN A 85 -1.57 2.52 -10.23
C ASN A 85 -1.29 3.53 -9.12
N LEU A 86 -1.90 4.72 -9.18
CA LEU A 86 -1.86 5.72 -8.12
C LEU A 86 -2.37 5.15 -6.80
N PHE A 87 -3.54 4.51 -6.82
CA PHE A 87 -4.13 3.86 -5.66
C PHE A 87 -3.23 2.76 -5.07
N LEU A 88 -2.73 1.84 -5.91
CA LEU A 88 -1.85 0.75 -5.49
C LEU A 88 -0.54 1.28 -4.88
N HIS A 89 0.03 2.33 -5.49
CA HIS A 89 1.21 3.00 -4.96
C HIS A 89 0.94 3.60 -3.58
N CYS A 90 -0.15 4.36 -3.42
CA CYS A 90 -0.53 4.93 -2.12
C CYS A 90 -0.73 3.84 -1.05
N LEU A 91 -1.32 2.70 -1.42
CA LEU A 91 -1.55 1.58 -0.50
C LEU A 91 -0.25 0.89 -0.07
N ASN A 92 0.73 0.72 -0.97
CA ASN A 92 2.04 0.13 -0.63
C ASN A 92 2.84 0.99 0.38
N HIS A 93 2.60 2.29 0.40
CA HIS A 93 3.24 3.24 1.31
C HIS A 93 2.31 3.69 2.45
N TRP A 94 1.16 3.05 2.58
CA TRP A 94 0.20 3.37 3.62
C TRP A 94 0.65 2.81 4.97
N ARG A 95 0.57 3.62 6.02
CA ARG A 95 0.77 3.15 7.40
C ARG A 95 -0.55 2.66 7.95
N LEU A 96 -0.65 1.35 8.20
CA LEU A 96 -1.85 0.74 8.78
C LEU A 96 -2.07 1.26 10.21
N GLU A 97 -3.33 1.37 10.61
CA GLU A 97 -3.69 1.71 11.99
C GLU A 97 -3.27 0.58 12.92
N THR A 98 -2.77 0.92 14.11
CA THR A 98 -2.44 -0.12 15.09
C THR A 98 -3.71 -0.85 15.53
N PRO A 99 -3.62 -2.12 15.99
CA PRO A 99 -4.80 -2.85 16.45
C PRO A 99 -5.54 -2.13 17.58
N THR A 100 -4.83 -1.42 18.46
CA THR A 100 -5.43 -0.58 19.52
C THR A 100 -6.32 0.51 18.92
N VAL A 101 -5.79 1.25 17.94
CA VAL A 101 -6.52 2.33 17.26
C VAL A 101 -7.71 1.76 16.48
N LYS A 102 -7.50 0.70 15.69
CA LYS A 102 -8.56 0.04 14.92
C LYS A 102 -9.72 -0.44 15.80
N ASN A 103 -9.42 -1.00 16.97
CA ASN A 103 -10.43 -1.47 17.93
C ASN A 103 -11.30 -0.34 18.50
N GLN A 104 -10.78 0.88 18.63
CA GLN A 104 -11.55 2.01 19.15
C GLN A 104 -12.72 2.42 18.24
N HIS A 105 -12.57 2.23 16.93
CA HIS A 105 -13.57 2.67 15.94
C HIS A 105 -14.32 1.52 15.26
N SER A 106 -13.85 0.27 15.40
CA SER A 106 -14.43 -0.89 14.72
C SER A 106 -15.25 -1.72 15.71
N GLN A 107 -16.52 -1.34 15.91
CA GLN A 107 -17.45 -2.15 16.69
C GLN A 107 -17.96 -3.32 15.82
N GLY A 108 -17.36 -4.51 15.98
CA GLY A 108 -17.87 -5.75 15.38
C GLY A 108 -17.11 -6.34 14.19
N GLU A 109 -15.98 -5.76 13.76
CA GLU A 109 -15.06 -6.44 12.84
C GLU A 109 -14.23 -7.51 13.56
N ASP A 110 -13.83 -8.57 12.86
CA ASP A 110 -12.91 -9.57 13.38
C ASP A 110 -11.51 -8.97 13.59
N LEU A 111 -11.32 -8.38 14.77
CA LEU A 111 -10.05 -7.78 15.19
C LEU A 111 -8.92 -8.81 15.21
N SER A 112 -9.22 -10.10 15.39
CA SER A 112 -8.20 -11.14 15.41
C SER A 112 -7.59 -11.35 14.03
N ALA A 113 -8.41 -11.39 12.97
CA ALA A 113 -7.96 -11.43 11.59
C ALA A 113 -7.15 -10.16 11.22
N TYR A 114 -7.60 -8.98 11.68
CA TYR A 114 -6.84 -7.75 11.46
C TYR A 114 -5.48 -7.78 12.16
N LYS A 115 -5.40 -8.24 13.41
CA LYS A 115 -4.12 -8.38 14.14
C LYS A 115 -3.14 -9.27 13.40
N VAL A 116 -3.59 -10.42 12.88
CA VAL A 116 -2.74 -11.32 12.08
C VAL A 116 -2.21 -10.60 10.84
N ASN A 117 -3.08 -9.92 10.08
CA ASN A 117 -2.65 -9.21 8.88
C ASN A 117 -1.75 -8.00 9.19
N TYR A 118 -1.99 -7.30 10.31
CA TYR A 118 -1.13 -6.22 10.78
C TYR A 118 0.26 -6.72 11.15
N THR A 119 0.38 -7.85 11.86
CA THR A 119 1.66 -8.50 12.15
C THR A 119 2.39 -8.92 10.87
N ARG A 120 1.68 -9.55 9.91
CA ARG A 120 2.26 -9.89 8.60
C ARG A 120 2.78 -8.64 7.88
N TRP A 121 2.00 -7.57 7.88
CA TRP A 121 2.40 -6.32 7.22
C TRP A 121 3.65 -5.71 7.86
N LEU A 122 3.76 -5.72 9.20
CA LEU A 122 4.97 -5.27 9.88
C LEU A 122 6.20 -6.10 9.45
N CYS A 123 6.09 -7.43 9.50
CA CYS A 123 7.20 -8.33 9.24
C CYS A 123 7.69 -8.33 7.79
N TYR A 124 6.76 -8.26 6.82
CA TYR A 124 7.09 -8.48 5.41
C TYR A 124 7.02 -7.20 4.56
N CYS A 125 6.39 -6.12 5.05
CA CYS A 125 6.21 -4.89 4.28
C CYS A 125 6.84 -3.67 4.96
N LEU A 126 6.52 -3.37 6.23
CA LEU A 126 6.99 -2.14 6.88
C LEU A 126 8.44 -2.24 7.35
N VAL A 127 8.77 -3.20 8.21
CA VAL A 127 10.10 -3.29 8.83
C VAL A 127 11.20 -3.50 7.79
N PRO A 128 11.02 -4.33 6.74
CA PRO A 128 12.00 -4.46 5.66
C PRO A 128 12.31 -3.17 4.89
N VAL A 129 11.56 -2.07 5.08
CA VAL A 129 11.90 -0.75 4.49
C VAL A 129 13.13 -0.14 5.16
N PHE A 130 13.33 -0.37 6.46
CA PHE A 130 14.44 0.18 7.26
C PHE A 130 15.30 -0.90 7.92
N CYS A 131 15.05 -2.17 7.60
CA CYS A 131 15.85 -3.32 8.01
C CYS A 131 16.08 -4.23 6.79
N ASP A 132 17.15 -3.95 6.03
CA ASP A 132 17.42 -4.60 4.74
C ASP A 132 17.82 -6.09 4.86
N SER A 133 18.17 -6.54 6.07
CA SER A 133 18.40 -7.95 6.37
C SER A 133 17.14 -8.82 6.29
N LEU A 134 15.95 -8.23 6.18
CA LEU A 134 14.69 -8.93 6.03
C LEU A 134 14.19 -8.82 4.58
N GLN A 135 13.53 -9.86 4.09
CA GLN A 135 12.94 -9.85 2.75
C GLN A 135 11.76 -8.87 2.68
N LYS A 136 11.85 -7.89 1.78
CA LYS A 136 10.79 -6.91 1.52
C LYS A 136 9.78 -7.42 0.49
N ASN A 137 8.51 -7.24 0.79
CA ASN A 137 7.39 -7.45 -0.11
C ASN A 137 6.50 -6.20 -0.17
N ASN A 138 5.84 -5.96 -1.30
CA ASN A 138 4.82 -4.92 -1.37
C ASN A 138 3.48 -5.45 -0.83
N LEU A 139 2.76 -4.60 -0.11
CA LEU A 139 1.45 -4.94 0.46
C LEU A 139 0.48 -5.45 -0.62
N THR A 140 0.42 -4.74 -1.74
CA THR A 140 -0.50 -5.05 -2.85
C THR A 140 -0.19 -6.36 -3.58
N ASP A 141 1.01 -6.91 -3.42
CA ASP A 141 1.44 -8.16 -4.07
C ASP A 141 1.13 -9.38 -3.20
N VAL A 142 1.13 -9.23 -1.88
CA VAL A 142 1.06 -10.37 -0.93
C VAL A 142 -0.23 -10.45 -0.14
N PHE A 143 -1.00 -9.38 -0.07
CA PHE A 143 -2.33 -9.36 0.55
C PHE A 143 -3.43 -9.29 -0.50
N GLY A 144 -4.63 -9.71 -0.11
CA GLY A 144 -5.82 -9.75 -0.96
C GLY A 144 -7.01 -9.00 -0.34
N ARG A 145 -8.20 -9.50 -0.66
CA ARG A 145 -9.48 -8.87 -0.33
C ARG A 145 -9.68 -8.63 1.16
N THR A 146 -9.24 -9.57 1.99
CA THR A 146 -9.50 -9.54 3.43
C THR A 146 -8.85 -8.34 4.09
N LEU A 147 -7.54 -8.11 3.84
CA LEU A 147 -6.87 -6.93 4.36
C LEU A 147 -7.46 -5.65 3.75
N LEU A 148 -7.73 -5.65 2.44
CA LEU A 148 -8.24 -4.46 1.78
C LEU A 148 -9.56 -4.00 2.40
N ARG A 149 -10.50 -4.91 2.66
CA ARG A 149 -11.76 -4.62 3.36
C ARG A 149 -11.53 -3.92 4.70
N SER A 150 -10.57 -4.37 5.50
CA SER A 150 -10.29 -3.78 6.81
C SER A 150 -9.76 -2.34 6.75
N VAL A 151 -9.05 -1.97 5.68
CA VAL A 151 -8.34 -0.67 5.60
C VAL A 151 -8.96 0.31 4.61
N PHE A 152 -9.80 -0.15 3.68
CA PHE A 152 -10.24 0.65 2.53
C PHE A 152 -11.02 1.90 2.92
N SER A 153 -11.96 1.80 3.87
CA SER A 153 -12.81 2.93 4.26
C SER A 153 -12.01 4.09 4.84
N VAL A 154 -11.07 3.79 5.73
CA VAL A 154 -10.17 4.77 6.35
C VAL A 154 -9.21 5.34 5.30
N MET A 155 -8.60 4.47 4.50
CA MET A 155 -7.67 4.89 3.45
C MET A 155 -8.35 5.80 2.42
N ARG A 156 -9.53 5.44 1.90
CA ARG A 156 -10.28 6.23 0.92
C ARG A 156 -10.56 7.65 1.43
N ARG A 157 -11.04 7.78 2.65
CA ARG A 157 -11.32 9.09 3.28
C ARG A 157 -10.04 9.93 3.37
N GLN A 158 -8.98 9.37 3.94
CA GLN A 158 -7.72 10.10 4.10
C GLN A 158 -7.04 10.42 2.76
N LEU A 159 -7.13 9.54 1.76
CA LEU A 159 -6.58 9.75 0.43
C LEU A 159 -7.26 10.96 -0.25
N LEU A 160 -8.59 11.00 -0.24
CA LEU A 160 -9.36 12.10 -0.81
C LEU A 160 -9.11 13.43 -0.08
N GLU A 161 -8.99 13.41 1.24
CA GLU A 161 -8.66 14.59 2.04
C GLU A 161 -7.28 15.15 1.66
N ARG A 162 -6.29 14.26 1.50
CA ARG A 162 -4.92 14.65 1.12
C ARG A 162 -4.82 15.23 -0.28
N PHE A 163 -5.46 14.60 -1.26
CA PHE A 163 -5.47 15.16 -2.63
C PHE A 163 -6.16 16.51 -2.70
N ARG A 164 -7.17 16.76 -1.85
CA ARG A 164 -7.81 18.08 -1.74
C ARG A 164 -6.87 19.11 -1.10
N ALA A 165 -6.16 18.73 -0.04
CA ALA A 165 -5.20 19.61 0.64
C ALA A 165 -4.01 19.98 -0.26
N GLU A 166 -3.54 19.05 -1.09
CA GLU A 166 -2.38 19.24 -1.97
C GLU A 166 -2.75 19.78 -3.36
N LYS A 167 -4.01 20.16 -3.58
CA LYS A 167 -4.53 20.57 -4.90
C LYS A 167 -3.64 21.61 -5.57
N ASP A 168 -3.23 22.63 -4.83
CA ASP A 168 -2.55 23.81 -5.39
C ASP A 168 -1.04 23.57 -5.61
N ASN A 169 -0.49 22.49 -5.05
CA ASN A 169 0.91 22.08 -5.24
C ASN A 169 1.07 21.05 -6.37
N MET A 170 -0.04 20.50 -6.88
CA MET A 170 -0.02 19.59 -8.01
C MET A 170 -0.03 20.35 -9.35
N PRO A 171 0.57 19.81 -10.41
CA PRO A 171 0.42 20.36 -11.76
C PRO A 171 -1.07 20.47 -12.12
N PRO A 172 -1.53 21.61 -12.67
CA PRO A 172 -2.95 21.92 -12.83
C PRO A 172 -3.71 20.86 -13.63
N ASP A 173 -3.10 20.31 -14.69
CA ASP A 173 -3.70 19.26 -15.52
C ASP A 173 -3.92 17.95 -14.75
N LYS A 174 -2.98 17.59 -13.87
CA LYS A 174 -3.06 16.34 -13.08
C LYS A 174 -3.97 16.50 -11.88
N GLY A 175 -3.87 17.63 -11.17
CA GLY A 175 -4.73 17.95 -10.04
C GLY A 175 -6.21 17.96 -10.46
N ALA A 176 -6.53 18.53 -11.62
CA ALA A 176 -7.89 18.52 -12.16
C ALA A 176 -8.39 17.09 -12.45
N ILE A 177 -7.58 16.24 -13.10
CA ILE A 177 -7.94 14.84 -13.39
C ILE A 177 -8.16 14.07 -12.08
N VAL A 178 -7.20 14.10 -11.15
CA VAL A 178 -7.32 13.34 -9.89
C VAL A 178 -8.56 13.78 -9.11
N LEU A 179 -8.77 15.08 -8.92
CA LEU A 179 -9.91 15.58 -8.15
C LEU A 179 -11.26 15.28 -8.81
N THR A 180 -11.30 15.17 -10.14
CA THR A 180 -12.52 14.87 -10.89
C THR A 180 -12.83 13.37 -10.89
N TYR A 181 -11.85 12.53 -11.20
CA TYR A 181 -12.08 11.10 -11.47
C TYR A 181 -11.84 10.20 -10.25
N LEU A 182 -10.89 10.55 -9.36
CA LEU A 182 -10.54 9.69 -8.22
C LEU A 182 -11.71 9.42 -7.25
N PRO A 183 -12.56 10.39 -6.88
CA PRO A 183 -13.69 10.11 -5.99
C PRO A 183 -14.62 9.04 -6.55
N ARG A 184 -14.94 9.13 -7.85
CA ARG A 184 -15.80 8.18 -8.54
C ARG A 184 -15.13 6.81 -8.70
N PHE A 185 -13.84 6.81 -9.06
CA PHE A 185 -13.03 5.58 -9.14
C PHE A 185 -13.05 4.83 -7.80
N LEU A 186 -12.81 5.52 -6.68
CA LEU A 186 -12.79 4.91 -5.35
C LEU A 186 -14.18 4.43 -4.91
N SER A 187 -15.26 5.12 -5.28
CA SER A 187 -16.62 4.64 -5.01
C SER A 187 -16.92 3.33 -5.74
N MET A 188 -16.56 3.25 -7.02
CA MET A 188 -16.77 2.02 -7.82
C MET A 188 -15.89 0.88 -7.32
N LEU A 189 -14.65 1.16 -6.91
CA LEU A 189 -13.78 0.16 -6.33
C LEU A 189 -14.31 -0.34 -4.98
N GLU A 190 -14.90 0.55 -4.16
CA GLU A 190 -15.52 0.19 -2.89
C GLU A 190 -16.60 -0.88 -3.05
N GLU A 191 -17.48 -0.71 -4.05
CA GLU A 191 -18.54 -1.68 -4.37
C GLU A 191 -17.97 -3.07 -4.63
N GLU A 192 -16.84 -3.17 -5.35
CA GLU A 192 -16.19 -4.46 -5.63
C GLU A 192 -15.42 -5.01 -4.43
N VAL A 193 -14.83 -4.16 -3.59
CA VAL A 193 -14.14 -4.58 -2.35
C VAL A 193 -15.12 -5.25 -1.40
N TYR A 194 -16.27 -4.64 -1.14
CA TYR A 194 -17.25 -5.15 -0.17
C TYR A 194 -18.29 -6.09 -0.79
N GLY A 195 -18.67 -5.94 -2.06
CA GLY A 195 -19.73 -6.70 -2.71
C GLY A 195 -19.44 -8.20 -2.85
N GLU A 196 -20.19 -9.06 -2.18
CA GLU A 196 -19.90 -10.49 -2.05
C GLU A 196 -19.64 -11.21 -3.38
N ASN A 197 -20.42 -10.88 -4.43
CA ASN A 197 -20.37 -11.50 -5.75
C ASN A 197 -19.47 -10.78 -6.77
N SER A 198 -18.48 -10.02 -6.30
CA SER A 198 -17.57 -9.29 -7.18
C SER A 198 -16.60 -10.26 -7.89
N PRO A 199 -16.60 -10.33 -9.24
CA PRO A 199 -15.80 -11.28 -10.01
C PRO A 199 -14.32 -10.91 -10.07
N VAL A 200 -13.95 -9.67 -9.69
CA VAL A 200 -12.56 -9.19 -9.79
C VAL A 200 -11.63 -9.92 -8.81
N TRP A 201 -12.22 -10.60 -7.82
CA TRP A 201 -11.56 -11.41 -6.80
C TRP A 201 -11.52 -12.91 -7.14
N ASP A 202 -11.97 -13.31 -8.34
CA ASP A 202 -11.86 -14.70 -8.78
C ASP A 202 -10.47 -14.97 -9.36
N ASP A 203 -9.85 -16.09 -8.97
CA ASP A 203 -8.53 -16.50 -9.48
C ASP A 203 -8.55 -16.71 -11.01
N ASP A 204 -9.68 -17.22 -11.52
CA ASP A 204 -9.91 -17.49 -12.95
C ASP A 204 -10.61 -16.31 -13.67
N PHE A 205 -10.47 -15.08 -13.17
CA PHE A 205 -11.11 -13.91 -13.77
C PHE A 205 -10.85 -13.81 -15.28
N THR A 206 -11.94 -13.82 -16.05
CA THR A 206 -11.94 -13.55 -17.49
C THR A 206 -12.72 -12.29 -17.80
N VAL A 207 -12.23 -11.50 -18.75
CA VAL A 207 -12.97 -10.32 -19.22
C VAL A 207 -14.24 -10.79 -19.95
N PRO A 208 -15.42 -10.23 -19.63
CA PRO A 208 -16.67 -10.59 -20.32
C PRO A 208 -16.54 -10.46 -21.84
N GLN A 209 -16.95 -11.48 -22.59
CA GLN A 209 -16.78 -11.57 -24.06
C GLN A 209 -17.42 -10.42 -24.85
N SER A 210 -18.37 -9.68 -24.26
CA SER A 210 -18.94 -8.45 -24.83
C SER A 210 -17.95 -7.28 -24.90
N LEU A 211 -16.84 -7.37 -24.18
CA LEU A 211 -15.69 -6.49 -24.23
C LEU A 211 -14.59 -7.21 -24.99
N SER A 212 -14.74 -7.37 -26.30
CA SER A 212 -13.64 -7.81 -27.17
C SER A 212 -12.54 -6.75 -27.13
N LEU A 213 -11.70 -6.83 -26.10
CA LEU A 213 -10.46 -6.07 -25.98
C LEU A 213 -9.57 -6.54 -27.13
N ASP A 214 -9.11 -5.61 -27.97
CA ASP A 214 -8.05 -5.91 -28.92
C ASP A 214 -6.89 -6.61 -28.18
N SER A 215 -6.45 -7.73 -28.73
CA SER A 215 -5.42 -8.61 -28.16
C SER A 215 -4.09 -7.90 -27.85
N SER A 216 -3.92 -6.66 -28.30
CA SER A 216 -2.82 -5.76 -27.96
C SER A 216 -2.82 -5.31 -26.50
N ARG A 217 -3.97 -5.32 -25.81
CA ARG A 217 -4.10 -4.84 -24.41
C ARG A 217 -3.61 -5.83 -23.35
N LEU A 218 -3.49 -7.12 -23.70
CA LEU A 218 -3.04 -8.18 -22.79
C LEU A 218 -1.54 -8.50 -22.92
N THR A 219 -0.84 -7.98 -23.95
CA THR A 219 0.51 -8.46 -24.32
C THR A 219 1.53 -7.42 -24.79
N SER A 220 1.25 -6.11 -24.76
CA SER A 220 2.24 -5.13 -25.25
C SER A 220 3.17 -4.61 -24.14
N PRO A 221 4.51 -4.65 -24.30
CA PRO A 221 5.39 -3.74 -23.59
C PRO A 221 4.97 -2.32 -23.92
N LEU A 222 4.67 -1.53 -22.88
CA LEU A 222 4.31 -0.12 -22.95
C LEU A 222 5.27 0.63 -23.88
N THR A 223 4.81 1.10 -25.04
CA THR A 223 5.43 2.28 -25.65
C THR A 223 5.00 3.47 -24.79
N PRO A 224 5.93 4.15 -24.11
CA PRO A 224 5.59 5.35 -23.37
C PRO A 224 5.09 6.37 -24.39
N LEU A 225 3.99 7.04 -24.06
CA LEU A 225 3.80 8.40 -24.56
C LEU A 225 4.88 9.27 -23.90
N THR A 226 6.11 9.21 -24.39
CA THR A 226 7.08 10.27 -24.17
C THR A 226 6.62 11.45 -25.01
N ASP A 227 6.06 12.48 -24.36
CA ASP A 227 6.85 13.68 -24.07
C ASP A 227 6.02 14.75 -23.36
N ARG A 228 6.02 14.70 -22.02
CA ARG A 228 6.25 15.82 -21.09
C ARG A 228 5.96 15.38 -19.66
N GLY A 229 7.03 15.10 -18.92
CA GLY A 229 7.15 15.32 -17.48
C GLY A 229 6.06 14.73 -16.57
N ASP A 230 6.39 13.60 -15.97
CA ASP A 230 5.87 13.04 -14.71
C ASP A 230 4.58 12.21 -14.80
N SER A 231 4.71 10.90 -14.67
CA SER A 231 3.59 9.98 -14.43
C SER A 231 2.78 10.40 -13.20
N PHE A 232 1.49 10.04 -13.10
CA PHE A 232 0.75 10.13 -11.83
C PHE A 232 1.48 9.43 -10.68
N VAL A 233 2.33 8.44 -10.98
CA VAL A 233 3.25 7.80 -10.02
C VAL A 233 4.27 8.80 -9.45
N ALA A 234 4.76 9.77 -10.22
CA ALA A 234 5.65 10.82 -9.71
C ALA A 234 4.89 11.81 -8.81
N THR A 235 3.64 12.15 -9.13
CA THR A 235 2.75 12.88 -8.22
C THR A 235 2.46 12.08 -6.94
N ALA A 236 2.32 10.76 -7.06
CA ALA A 236 2.15 9.85 -5.94
C ALA A 236 3.39 9.79 -5.04
N ARG A 237 4.59 9.74 -5.61
CA ARG A 237 5.86 9.81 -4.89
C ARG A 237 6.04 11.15 -4.20
N TYR A 238 5.70 12.26 -4.86
CA TYR A 238 5.71 13.58 -4.25
C TYR A 238 4.78 13.63 -3.03
N LEU A 239 3.54 13.16 -3.18
CA LEU A 239 2.59 13.03 -2.08
C LEU A 239 3.10 12.09 -1.00
N GLN A 240 3.71 10.96 -1.35
CA GLN A 240 4.33 10.04 -0.41
C GLN A 240 5.37 10.77 0.46
N THR A 241 6.26 11.56 -0.14
CA THR A 241 7.26 12.35 0.58
C THR A 241 6.61 13.34 1.56
N VAL A 242 5.55 14.03 1.12
CA VAL A 242 4.78 14.97 1.95
C VAL A 242 3.99 14.23 3.07
N ILE A 243 3.52 13.02 2.78
CA ILE A 243 2.71 12.18 3.68
C ILE A 243 3.54 11.53 4.78
N ILE A 244 4.69 10.93 4.42
CA ILE A 244 5.63 10.34 5.39
C ILE A 244 6.04 11.44 6.38
N CYS A 245 6.42 12.62 5.87
CA CYS A 245 6.72 13.78 6.72
C CYS A 245 5.56 14.18 7.64
N SER A 246 4.31 14.18 7.15
CA SER A 246 3.13 14.62 7.93
C SER A 246 2.69 13.62 9.02
N ILE A 247 2.94 12.32 8.83
CA ILE A 247 2.62 11.28 9.83
C ILE A 247 3.67 11.29 10.96
N ASP A 248 4.95 11.51 10.64
CA ASP A 248 6.02 11.59 11.65
C ASP A 248 5.99 12.92 12.42
N LEU A 249 5.67 14.04 11.76
CA LEU A 249 5.49 15.35 12.41
C LEU A 249 4.39 15.37 13.48
N LYS A 250 3.34 14.55 13.34
CA LYS A 250 2.25 14.48 14.33
C LYS A 250 2.57 13.58 15.53
N LYS A 251 3.62 12.74 15.48
CA LYS A 251 3.96 11.81 16.57
C LYS A 251 5.21 12.17 17.37
N GLY A 252 5.91 13.26 17.04
CA GLY A 252 6.87 13.83 17.98
C GLY A 252 7.82 14.82 17.33
N GLY A 253 7.64 16.11 17.65
CA GLY A 253 8.71 17.10 17.87
C GLY A 253 9.87 17.27 16.87
N LEU A 254 9.88 16.60 15.71
CA LEU A 254 10.95 16.75 14.72
C LEU A 254 10.64 17.95 13.83
N GLN A 255 11.54 18.92 13.78
CA GLN A 255 11.40 20.08 12.90
C GLN A 255 11.56 19.64 11.43
N ARG A 256 10.90 20.34 10.50
CA ARG A 256 10.93 20.09 9.04
C ARG A 256 12.34 19.90 8.45
N HIS A 257 13.38 20.38 9.12
CA HIS A 257 14.77 20.26 8.68
C HIS A 257 15.40 18.89 8.94
N ASP A 258 14.90 18.10 9.90
CA ASP A 258 15.44 16.77 10.20
C ASP A 258 14.93 15.71 9.22
N CYS A 259 13.70 15.85 8.70
CA CYS A 259 13.17 14.95 7.65
C CYS A 259 13.96 15.05 6.33
N THR A 260 14.58 16.18 6.04
CA THR A 260 15.37 16.35 4.79
C THR A 260 16.68 15.56 4.84
N VAL A 261 17.22 15.28 6.02
CA VAL A 261 18.50 14.57 6.20
C VAL A 261 18.32 13.05 6.13
N GLU A 262 17.18 12.50 6.58
CA GLU A 262 16.89 11.07 6.39
C GLU A 262 16.51 10.75 4.94
N LEU A 263 15.83 11.66 4.22
CA LEU A 263 15.43 11.46 2.82
C LEU A 263 16.58 11.57 1.81
N SER A 264 17.68 12.25 2.12
CA SER A 264 18.86 12.28 1.23
C SER A 264 19.61 10.94 1.17
N SER A 265 19.29 10.01 2.08
CA SER A 265 19.81 8.64 2.08
C SER A 265 18.98 7.69 1.19
N PHE A 266 17.85 8.17 0.64
CA PHE A 266 16.87 7.38 -0.11
C PHE A 266 16.65 7.85 -1.56
N CYS A 267 17.54 8.71 -2.08
CA CYS A 267 17.67 9.01 -3.51
C CYS A 267 18.86 8.26 -4.11
#